data_AF-A0AB36ZBH4-F1
#
_entry.id   AF-A0AB36ZBH4-F1
#
_cell.length_a   1.000
_cell.length_b   1.000
_cell.length_c   1.000
_cell.angle_alpha   90.00
_cell.angle_beta   90.00
_cell.angle_gamma   90.00
#
_symmetry.space_group_name_H-M   'P 1'
#
loop_
_entity.id
_entity.type
_entity.pdbx_description
1 polymer ?
#
loop_
_entity_poly.entity_id
_entity_poly.type
_entity_poly.pdbx_seq_one_letter_code
_entity_poly.pdbx_strand_id
1 'polypeptide(L)'
;MPCAGGSRGGGRDARRSYPPRSPGPGPSGGAVRAAAPRIGRVKRAALIGTVLWGLYQCFGNLGAANISSDEPVYLAAGWDYLHGDVSANLEHPPTAKYLIGLAQVLLGEGLLAGRIAAGAAAFLTGVVLWLWFRRELGPTLALVPAGLFFLLPRTAVGAGTRIDRLALLEPFMVLFAVAAMAAAWTWSRASPGRRSGWLIALAGALLALSITSKLTTAVLAPVLLLPLLWSGSRARALRGGLALSVAFVVTGVLAYLPVHPVEAVRYLLEFQSEHNADGHLIEVAGTAYVFPPWWANLWFMLVGIGPAALAVLLLGTLLALLAPRRRALVLYLGAATLLLLVFHLAISSVALPHYYAAWAWLLCALAGVGIADALRGGIVLPVPLARGAGAVLLAASLVIAIATSAGIAQERPTGIARVADVLRERGLDGGLVLAQGMSSGVYVPYIGDRVTTDPSSAGIVAIAIERSARFPVDPRVSAYLESARPETVRLDDLTLVLVDGPLP
;
A
#
# COMPACT_ATOMS: atom_id res chain seq x y z
N MET A 1 -65.72 65.26 21.63
CA MET A 1 -64.45 65.72 21.01
C MET A 1 -63.49 64.54 21.03
N PRO A 2 -62.74 64.17 19.95
CA PRO A 2 -62.48 64.81 18.64
C PRO A 2 -63.32 64.19 17.49
N CYS A 3 -63.74 64.91 16.43
CA CYS A 3 -63.05 65.31 15.18
C CYS A 3 -62.68 64.10 14.27
N ALA A 4 -63.29 63.78 13.11
CA ALA A 4 -63.70 64.48 11.87
C ALA A 4 -62.71 64.31 10.69
N GLY A 5 -63.23 63.93 9.51
CA GLY A 5 -62.59 63.87 8.17
C GLY A 5 -62.74 62.48 7.51
N GLY A 6 -63.52 62.23 6.44
CA GLY A 6 -63.58 62.84 5.09
C GLY A 6 -62.45 62.26 4.21
N SER A 7 -62.58 61.68 2.99
CA SER A 7 -63.53 61.83 1.89
C SER A 7 -63.30 60.77 0.77
N ARG A 8 -64.41 60.32 0.14
CA ARG A 8 -64.73 60.13 -1.31
C ARG A 8 -63.75 59.54 -2.36
N GLY A 9 -64.33 58.63 -3.16
CA GLY A 9 -64.13 58.46 -4.64
C GLY A 9 -63.68 57.04 -5.04
N GLY A 10 -64.28 56.24 -5.93
CA GLY A 10 -65.31 56.43 -6.96
C GLY A 10 -64.79 56.00 -8.34
N GLY A 11 -65.35 54.92 -8.95
CA GLY A 11 -65.17 54.53 -10.37
C GLY A 11 -64.59 53.10 -10.55
N ARG A 12 -65.40 52.08 -10.87
CA ARG A 12 -65.90 51.60 -12.19
C ARG A 12 -64.83 51.07 -13.15
N ASP A 13 -65.10 49.85 -13.62
CA ASP A 13 -64.75 49.20 -14.90
C ASP A 13 -64.03 47.86 -14.71
N ALA A 14 -64.20 46.82 -15.52
CA ALA A 14 -65.24 46.39 -16.44
C ALA A 14 -64.87 44.93 -16.77
N ARG A 15 -65.88 44.10 -17.04
CA ARG A 15 -65.77 42.69 -17.45
C ARG A 15 -64.85 42.53 -18.67
N ARG A 16 -64.06 41.45 -18.72
CA ARG A 16 -63.78 40.71 -19.98
C ARG A 16 -63.44 39.25 -19.71
N SER A 17 -64.45 38.43 -19.98
CA SER A 17 -64.46 37.00 -20.20
C SER A 17 -63.66 36.62 -21.45
N TYR A 18 -62.75 35.64 -21.33
CA TYR A 18 -62.08 34.99 -22.45
C TYR A 18 -62.90 33.80 -22.98
N PRO A 19 -63.03 33.61 -24.31
CA PRO A 19 -63.73 32.48 -24.91
C PRO A 19 -62.84 31.21 -24.99
N PRO A 20 -63.43 30.01 -25.11
CA PRO A 20 -62.71 28.75 -25.21
C PRO A 20 -62.18 28.54 -26.64
N ARG A 21 -60.96 28.02 -26.79
CA ARG A 21 -60.44 27.56 -28.08
C ARG A 21 -60.59 26.04 -28.21
N SER A 22 -61.18 25.65 -29.33
CA SER A 22 -61.46 24.29 -29.81
C SER A 22 -60.20 23.46 -30.07
N PRO A 23 -60.30 22.11 -30.07
CA PRO A 23 -59.19 21.20 -30.33
C PRO A 23 -58.98 21.00 -31.84
N GLY A 24 -57.72 21.05 -32.28
CA GLY A 24 -57.30 20.77 -33.65
C GLY A 24 -56.14 19.75 -33.67
N PRO A 25 -56.01 18.98 -34.77
CA PRO A 25 -55.51 17.61 -34.79
C PRO A 25 -53.98 17.50 -34.75
N GLY A 26 -53.50 16.39 -34.18
CA GLY A 26 -52.08 16.13 -34.00
C GLY A 26 -51.33 15.78 -35.29
N PRO A 27 -49.99 15.83 -35.25
CA PRO A 27 -49.13 15.03 -36.11
C PRO A 27 -48.68 13.77 -35.36
N SER A 28 -49.01 12.64 -35.98
CA SER A 28 -48.48 11.32 -35.77
C SER A 28 -46.95 11.25 -35.90
N GLY A 29 -46.34 10.45 -35.01
CA GLY A 29 -45.36 9.43 -35.39
C GLY A 29 -43.96 9.92 -35.74
N GLY A 30 -43.06 9.86 -34.77
CA GLY A 30 -41.62 9.97 -35.04
C GLY A 30 -40.74 10.32 -33.85
N ALA A 31 -41.11 9.93 -32.63
CA ALA A 31 -40.18 9.97 -31.51
C ALA A 31 -39.09 8.91 -31.74
N VAL A 32 -38.06 9.27 -32.49
CA VAL A 32 -36.77 8.58 -32.45
C VAL A 32 -36.36 8.58 -30.98
N ARG A 33 -36.56 7.45 -30.31
CA ARG A 33 -36.03 7.19 -28.97
C ARG A 33 -34.52 7.41 -29.08
N ALA A 34 -34.07 8.60 -28.68
CA ALA A 34 -32.65 8.90 -28.56
C ALA A 34 -32.05 7.82 -27.66
N ALA A 35 -31.12 7.05 -28.21
CA ALA A 35 -30.45 5.98 -27.48
C ALA A 35 -29.49 6.56 -26.44
N ALA A 36 -30.00 7.00 -25.29
CA ALA A 36 -29.23 7.03 -24.06
C ALA A 36 -29.47 5.68 -23.35
N PRO A 37 -28.45 4.79 -23.18
CA PRO A 37 -27.26 5.11 -22.37
C PRO A 37 -25.98 4.35 -22.80
N ARG A 38 -25.17 4.87 -23.73
CA ARG A 38 -23.80 4.34 -23.97
C ARG A 38 -22.80 4.79 -22.91
N ILE A 39 -22.93 6.01 -22.40
CA ILE A 39 -22.03 6.61 -21.39
C ILE A 39 -22.08 5.83 -20.06
N GLY A 40 -23.25 5.31 -19.67
CA GLY A 40 -23.39 4.49 -18.46
C GLY A 40 -22.68 3.14 -18.56
N ARG A 41 -22.65 2.54 -19.75
CA ARG A 41 -21.97 1.26 -20.01
C ARG A 41 -20.45 1.41 -19.96
N VAL A 42 -19.89 2.44 -20.57
CA VAL A 42 -18.44 2.71 -20.55
C VAL A 42 -17.93 2.94 -19.12
N LYS A 43 -18.66 3.70 -18.30
CA LYS A 43 -18.29 3.92 -16.89
C LYS A 43 -18.29 2.63 -16.07
N ARG A 44 -19.27 1.74 -16.30
CA ARG A 44 -19.32 0.43 -15.63
C ARG A 44 -18.20 -0.48 -16.11
N ALA A 45 -17.94 -0.53 -17.42
CA ALA A 45 -16.85 -1.31 -17.99
C ALA A 45 -15.48 -0.88 -17.45
N ALA A 46 -15.23 0.43 -17.34
CA ALA A 46 -14.00 0.94 -16.73
C ALA A 46 -13.87 0.51 -15.27
N LEU A 47 -14.93 0.64 -14.45
CA LEU A 47 -14.92 0.21 -13.06
C LEU A 47 -14.67 -1.30 -12.93
N ILE A 48 -15.43 -2.12 -13.68
CA ILE A 48 -15.28 -3.59 -13.67
C ILE A 48 -13.87 -3.98 -14.12
N GLY A 49 -13.37 -3.38 -15.20
CA GLY A 49 -12.03 -3.61 -15.71
C GLY A 49 -10.95 -3.28 -14.68
N THR A 50 -11.03 -2.11 -14.03
CA THR A 50 -10.09 -1.75 -12.94
C THR A 50 -10.19 -2.70 -11.76
N VAL A 51 -11.39 -3.15 -11.37
CA VAL A 51 -11.59 -4.10 -10.27
C VAL A 51 -10.98 -5.46 -10.60
N LEU A 52 -11.29 -6.03 -11.77
CA LEU A 52 -10.73 -7.32 -12.20
C LEU A 52 -9.21 -7.25 -12.35
N TRP A 53 -8.69 -6.14 -12.87
CA TRP A 53 -7.26 -5.93 -12.99
C TRP A 53 -6.59 -5.78 -11.62
N GLY A 54 -7.22 -5.07 -10.68
CA GLY A 54 -6.76 -4.99 -9.30
C GLY A 54 -6.74 -6.35 -8.60
N LEU A 55 -7.77 -7.19 -8.82
CA LEU A 55 -7.80 -8.57 -8.31
C LEU A 55 -6.64 -9.39 -8.89
N TYR A 56 -6.40 -9.32 -10.21
CA TYR A 56 -5.28 -10.00 -10.84
C TYR A 56 -3.93 -9.54 -10.27
N GLN A 57 -3.77 -8.24 -10.05
CA GLN A 57 -2.55 -7.67 -9.47
C GLN A 57 -2.28 -8.15 -8.05
N CYS A 58 -3.33 -8.27 -7.22
CA CYS A 58 -3.22 -8.69 -5.82
C CYS A 58 -3.12 -10.22 -5.63
N PHE A 59 -3.73 -11.01 -6.52
CA PHE A 59 -3.90 -12.46 -6.31
C PHE A 59 -3.35 -13.35 -7.43
N GLY A 60 -3.06 -12.80 -8.62
CA GLY A 60 -2.57 -13.59 -9.75
C GLY A 60 -1.22 -14.21 -9.43
N ASN A 61 -1.07 -15.52 -9.65
CA ASN A 61 0.20 -16.26 -9.48
C ASN A 61 0.85 -16.17 -8.09
N LEU A 62 0.04 -16.00 -7.03
CA LEU A 62 0.50 -15.72 -5.66
C LEU A 62 1.43 -16.79 -5.06
N GLY A 63 1.26 -18.05 -5.47
CA GLY A 63 2.06 -19.18 -4.99
C GLY A 63 3.45 -19.31 -5.64
N ALA A 64 3.67 -18.66 -6.78
CA ALA A 64 4.93 -18.78 -7.52
C ALA A 64 6.03 -17.82 -7.05
N ALA A 65 5.66 -16.81 -6.25
CA ALA A 65 6.60 -15.83 -5.74
C ALA A 65 7.54 -16.44 -4.69
N ASN A 66 8.83 -16.12 -4.75
CA ASN A 66 9.78 -16.45 -3.70
C ASN A 66 9.29 -15.94 -2.33
N ILE A 67 9.53 -16.73 -1.30
CA ILE A 67 9.38 -16.42 0.12
C ILE A 67 10.32 -15.27 0.50
N SER A 68 9.75 -14.23 1.09
CA SER A 68 10.51 -13.13 1.71
C SER A 68 10.90 -13.49 3.14
N SER A 69 12.05 -12.97 3.60
CA SER A 69 12.65 -13.27 4.91
C SER A 69 11.70 -13.14 6.09
N ASP A 70 10.75 -12.19 6.02
CA ASP A 70 9.89 -11.87 7.15
C ASP A 70 8.58 -12.67 7.12
N GLU A 71 8.22 -13.27 5.98
CA GLU A 71 6.96 -14.04 5.86
C GLU A 71 6.90 -15.21 6.85
N PRO A 72 7.93 -16.08 6.96
CA PRO A 72 7.89 -17.19 7.92
C PRO A 72 7.71 -16.70 9.37
N VAL A 73 8.37 -15.60 9.74
CA VAL A 73 8.31 -15.02 11.09
C VAL A 73 6.89 -14.55 11.42
N TYR A 74 6.26 -13.81 10.50
CA TYR A 74 4.90 -13.31 10.72
C TYR A 74 3.83 -14.38 10.64
N LEU A 75 4.02 -15.40 9.79
CA LEU A 75 3.12 -16.56 9.69
C LEU A 75 3.16 -17.39 10.99
N ALA A 76 4.36 -17.72 11.48
CA ALA A 76 4.53 -18.46 12.72
C ALA A 76 3.92 -17.69 13.91
N ALA A 77 4.32 -16.42 14.10
CA ALA A 77 3.76 -15.60 15.17
C ALA A 77 2.23 -15.45 15.06
N GLY A 78 1.69 -15.27 13.85
CA GLY A 78 0.24 -15.19 13.64
C GLY A 78 -0.49 -16.48 14.01
N TRP A 79 0.09 -17.64 13.70
CA TRP A 79 -0.46 -18.95 14.06
C TRP A 79 -0.44 -19.14 15.58
N ASP A 80 0.72 -18.92 16.20
CA ASP A 80 0.94 -19.06 17.64
C ASP A 80 -0.01 -18.17 18.45
N TYR A 81 -0.19 -16.92 18.03
CA TYR A 81 -1.06 -15.96 18.70
C TYR A 81 -2.52 -16.43 18.79
N LEU A 82 -3.02 -17.14 17.77
CA LEU A 82 -4.37 -17.70 17.80
C LEU A 82 -4.48 -19.03 18.56
N HIS A 83 -3.36 -19.66 18.87
CA HIS A 83 -3.28 -20.87 19.70
C HIS A 83 -2.84 -20.59 21.14
N GLY A 84 -2.75 -19.30 21.52
CA GLY A 84 -2.52 -18.86 22.89
C GLY A 84 -1.06 -18.59 23.25
N ASP A 85 -0.12 -18.80 22.34
CA ASP A 85 1.27 -18.37 22.52
C ASP A 85 1.50 -17.01 21.86
N VAL A 86 1.69 -15.98 22.69
CA VAL A 86 1.87 -14.59 22.27
C VAL A 86 3.29 -14.08 22.51
N SER A 87 4.26 -14.98 22.69
CA SER A 87 5.64 -14.62 23.03
C SER A 87 6.48 -14.22 21.81
N ALA A 88 6.11 -14.66 20.62
CA ALA A 88 6.91 -14.49 19.41
C ALA A 88 6.81 -13.08 18.79
N ASN A 89 7.94 -12.57 18.31
CA ASN A 89 8.04 -11.37 17.48
C ASN A 89 7.49 -10.08 18.13
N LEU A 90 7.51 -9.93 19.46
CA LEU A 90 6.97 -8.78 20.19
C LEU A 90 7.60 -7.42 19.81
N GLU A 91 8.73 -7.41 19.09
CA GLU A 91 9.34 -6.22 18.49
C GLU A 91 8.43 -5.50 17.47
N HIS A 92 7.36 -6.17 17.02
CA HIS A 92 6.34 -5.62 16.15
C HIS A 92 4.93 -5.68 16.76
N PRO A 93 4.08 -4.67 16.51
CA PRO A 93 2.71 -4.64 17.01
C PRO A 93 1.83 -5.84 16.56
N PRO A 94 0.76 -6.18 17.30
CA PRO A 94 0.12 -7.48 17.18
C PRO A 94 -0.99 -7.61 16.12
N THR A 95 -1.62 -6.52 15.68
CA THR A 95 -2.86 -6.55 14.89
C THR A 95 -2.72 -7.29 13.55
N ALA A 96 -1.66 -7.01 12.80
CA ALA A 96 -1.45 -7.66 11.51
C ALA A 96 -1.20 -9.17 11.69
N LYS A 97 -0.50 -9.59 12.75
CA LYS A 97 -0.27 -11.01 13.06
C LYS A 97 -1.56 -11.73 13.40
N TYR A 98 -2.45 -11.11 14.18
CA TYR A 98 -3.78 -11.68 14.44
C TYR A 98 -4.59 -11.86 13.15
N LEU A 99 -4.51 -10.91 12.21
CA LEU A 99 -5.21 -11.03 10.92
C LEU A 99 -4.60 -12.12 10.02
N ILE A 100 -3.26 -12.26 10.03
CA ILE A 100 -2.54 -13.33 9.33
C ILE A 100 -2.91 -14.69 9.94
N GLY A 101 -2.86 -14.82 11.27
CA GLY A 101 -3.30 -16.00 12.01
C GLY A 101 -4.74 -16.38 11.67
N LEU A 102 -5.66 -15.41 11.66
CA LEU A 102 -7.07 -15.66 11.35
C LEU A 102 -7.23 -16.20 9.93
N ALA A 103 -6.46 -15.68 8.97
CA ALA A 103 -6.45 -16.22 7.62
C ALA A 103 -5.94 -17.66 7.58
N GLN A 104 -4.90 -17.99 8.35
CA GLN A 104 -4.39 -19.36 8.47
C GLN A 104 -5.45 -20.32 9.06
N VAL A 105 -6.19 -19.90 10.09
CA VAL A 105 -7.29 -20.71 10.65
C VAL A 105 -8.41 -20.93 9.64
N LEU A 106 -8.72 -19.94 8.80
CA LEU A 106 -9.83 -20.01 7.85
C LEU A 106 -9.49 -20.71 6.53
N LEU A 107 -8.24 -20.61 6.06
CA LEU A 107 -7.81 -21.04 4.73
C LEU A 107 -6.78 -22.20 4.76
N GLY A 108 -6.34 -22.60 5.96
CA GLY A 108 -5.26 -23.55 6.18
C GLY A 108 -3.95 -22.86 6.58
N GLU A 109 -3.18 -23.52 7.44
CA GLU A 109 -1.87 -23.06 7.89
C GLU A 109 -0.90 -22.89 6.71
N GLY A 110 -0.11 -21.81 6.74
CA GLY A 110 0.99 -21.60 5.81
C GLY A 110 0.90 -20.38 4.91
N LEU A 111 1.89 -20.29 4.02
CA LEU A 111 2.25 -19.10 3.24
C LEU A 111 1.08 -18.52 2.43
N LEU A 112 0.32 -19.38 1.75
CA LEU A 112 -0.73 -18.94 0.85
C LEU A 112 -1.84 -18.18 1.59
N ALA A 113 -2.20 -18.61 2.81
CA ALA A 113 -3.22 -17.95 3.60
C ALA A 113 -2.80 -16.53 4.00
N GLY A 114 -1.56 -16.36 4.48
CA GLY A 114 -1.00 -15.04 4.81
C GLY A 114 -0.92 -14.12 3.59
N ARG A 115 -0.49 -14.63 2.43
CA ARG A 115 -0.45 -13.87 1.18
C ARG A 115 -1.84 -13.47 0.68
N ILE A 116 -2.85 -14.34 0.82
CA ILE A 116 -4.24 -14.01 0.49
C ILE A 116 -4.74 -12.88 1.40
N ALA A 117 -4.42 -12.92 2.69
CA ALA A 117 -4.80 -11.86 3.63
C ALA A 117 -4.14 -10.52 3.28
N ALA A 118 -2.85 -10.52 2.99
CA ALA A 118 -2.10 -9.35 2.53
C ALA A 118 -2.67 -8.79 1.21
N GLY A 119 -2.90 -9.65 0.21
CA GLY A 119 -3.51 -9.31 -1.07
C GLY A 119 -4.92 -8.74 -0.91
N ALA A 120 -5.72 -9.27 0.03
CA ALA A 120 -7.02 -8.73 0.38
C ALA A 120 -6.92 -7.34 1.01
N ALA A 121 -5.98 -7.12 1.93
CA ALA A 121 -5.75 -5.81 2.54
C ALA A 121 -5.32 -4.77 1.49
N ALA A 122 -4.40 -5.14 0.59
CA ALA A 122 -4.02 -4.33 -0.55
C ALA A 122 -5.22 -4.03 -1.46
N PHE A 123 -6.02 -5.04 -1.80
CA PHE A 123 -7.18 -4.84 -2.66
C PHE A 123 -8.20 -3.87 -2.04
N LEU A 124 -8.52 -4.08 -0.76
CA LEU A 124 -9.43 -3.22 0.01
C LEU A 124 -8.89 -1.79 0.12
N THR A 125 -7.57 -1.60 0.21
CA THR A 125 -6.96 -0.26 0.21
C THR A 125 -7.36 0.51 -1.04
N GLY A 126 -7.20 -0.10 -2.23
CA GLY A 126 -7.59 0.56 -3.49
C GLY A 126 -9.09 0.82 -3.60
N VAL A 127 -9.93 -0.06 -3.05
CA VAL A 127 -11.38 0.16 -2.94
C VAL A 127 -11.69 1.37 -2.06
N VAL A 128 -11.05 1.49 -0.90
CA VAL A 128 -11.21 2.64 0.01
C VAL A 128 -10.74 3.94 -0.67
N LEU A 129 -9.61 3.93 -1.38
CA LEU A 129 -9.15 5.08 -2.16
C LEU A 129 -10.21 5.51 -3.18
N TRP A 130 -10.78 4.57 -3.93
CA TRP A 130 -11.85 4.89 -4.88
C TRP A 130 -13.10 5.47 -4.18
N LEU A 131 -13.53 4.87 -3.07
CA LEU A 131 -14.68 5.33 -2.28
C LEU A 131 -14.46 6.71 -1.65
N TRP A 132 -13.24 7.00 -1.24
CA TRP A 132 -12.84 8.30 -0.73
C TRP A 132 -12.87 9.34 -1.86
N PHE A 133 -12.16 9.10 -2.96
CA PHE A 133 -11.97 10.11 -3.99
C PHE A 133 -13.18 10.28 -4.92
N ARG A 134 -14.12 9.33 -5.02
CA ARG A 134 -15.31 9.47 -5.89
C ARG A 134 -16.21 10.65 -5.54
N ARG A 135 -16.20 11.11 -4.29
CA ARG A 135 -16.94 12.32 -3.89
C ARG A 135 -16.26 13.60 -4.36
N GLU A 136 -14.94 13.58 -4.40
CA GLU A 136 -14.14 14.72 -4.82
C GLU A 136 -14.07 14.79 -6.35
N LEU A 137 -13.65 13.70 -7.01
CA LEU A 137 -13.33 13.66 -8.44
C LEU A 137 -14.48 13.16 -9.32
N GLY A 138 -15.52 12.59 -8.72
CA GLY A 138 -16.53 11.81 -9.44
C GLY A 138 -16.11 10.34 -9.61
N PRO A 139 -17.05 9.42 -9.86
CA PRO A 139 -16.80 7.97 -9.79
C PRO A 139 -15.80 7.45 -10.84
N THR A 140 -15.73 8.09 -12.02
CA THR A 140 -14.84 7.67 -13.10
C THR A 140 -13.42 8.19 -12.88
N LEU A 141 -13.24 9.47 -12.58
CA LEU A 141 -11.90 10.05 -12.36
C LEU A 141 -11.26 9.56 -11.06
N ALA A 142 -12.05 9.13 -10.07
CA ALA A 142 -11.53 8.46 -8.88
C ALA A 142 -10.89 7.10 -9.15
N LEU A 143 -11.12 6.49 -10.33
CA LEU A 143 -10.38 5.30 -10.76
C LEU A 143 -8.91 5.61 -11.02
N VAL A 144 -8.52 6.87 -11.26
CA VAL A 144 -7.12 7.24 -11.48
C VAL A 144 -6.28 7.03 -10.21
N PRO A 145 -6.54 7.69 -9.06
CA PRO A 145 -5.75 7.45 -7.84
C PRO A 145 -5.83 6.00 -7.34
N ALA A 146 -7.01 5.38 -7.41
CA ALA A 146 -7.16 3.97 -7.05
C ALA A 146 -6.37 3.05 -7.99
N GLY A 147 -6.42 3.30 -9.31
CA GLY A 147 -5.72 2.56 -10.34
C GLY A 147 -4.21 2.69 -10.22
N LEU A 148 -3.68 3.89 -9.92
CA LEU A 148 -2.24 4.05 -9.68
C LEU A 148 -1.78 3.17 -8.51
N PHE A 149 -2.54 3.15 -7.40
CA PHE A 149 -2.23 2.26 -6.28
C PHE A 149 -2.36 0.77 -6.64
N PHE A 150 -3.44 0.41 -7.35
CA PHE A 150 -3.70 -0.98 -7.72
C PHE A 150 -2.68 -1.54 -8.71
N LEU A 151 -2.22 -0.74 -9.66
CA LEU A 151 -1.62 -1.24 -10.90
C LEU A 151 -0.14 -0.90 -11.06
N LEU A 152 0.38 0.13 -10.37
CA LEU A 152 1.80 0.44 -10.43
C LEU A 152 2.63 -0.61 -9.69
N PRO A 153 3.85 -0.88 -10.19
CA PRO A 153 4.79 -1.78 -9.51
C PRO A 153 5.17 -1.23 -8.14
N ARG A 154 5.53 -2.14 -7.24
CA ARG A 154 5.95 -1.87 -5.87
C ARG A 154 6.65 -3.10 -5.31
N THR A 155 7.78 -3.44 -5.89
CA THR A 155 8.58 -4.63 -5.58
C THR A 155 9.69 -4.30 -4.57
N ALA A 156 10.15 -5.28 -3.82
CA ALA A 156 11.40 -5.12 -3.06
C ALA A 156 12.61 -5.31 -3.99
N VAL A 157 13.76 -4.73 -3.63
CA VAL A 157 15.02 -4.99 -4.34
C VAL A 157 15.31 -6.49 -4.31
N GLY A 158 15.64 -7.07 -5.47
CA GLY A 158 15.88 -8.53 -5.61
C GLY A 158 14.61 -9.38 -5.61
N ALA A 159 13.42 -8.81 -5.36
CA ALA A 159 12.16 -9.54 -5.42
C ALA A 159 11.47 -9.33 -6.78
N GLY A 160 11.07 -10.42 -7.43
CA GLY A 160 10.23 -10.37 -8.63
C GLY A 160 8.77 -9.99 -8.36
N THR A 161 8.36 -9.94 -7.07
CA THR A 161 6.98 -9.75 -6.65
C THR A 161 6.72 -8.42 -5.98
N ARG A 162 5.45 -7.99 -5.98
CA ARG A 162 5.07 -6.79 -5.24
C ARG A 162 5.01 -7.07 -3.74
N ILE A 163 5.52 -6.10 -2.97
CA ILE A 163 5.58 -6.13 -1.51
C ILE A 163 4.22 -6.43 -0.89
N ASP A 164 3.15 -5.95 -1.50
CA ASP A 164 1.78 -6.07 -0.98
C ASP A 164 1.07 -7.39 -1.28
N ARG A 165 1.78 -8.31 -1.92
CA ARG A 165 1.38 -9.70 -2.16
C ARG A 165 2.05 -10.67 -1.18
N LEU A 166 3.06 -10.21 -0.47
CA LEU A 166 3.79 -10.98 0.53
C LEU A 166 3.06 -10.88 1.87
N ALA A 167 3.17 -11.91 2.71
CA ALA A 167 2.60 -11.98 4.05
C ALA A 167 3.33 -11.06 5.04
N LEU A 168 3.37 -9.76 4.74
CA LEU A 168 4.01 -8.71 5.53
C LEU A 168 2.97 -7.90 6.34
N LEU A 169 3.46 -7.04 7.23
CA LEU A 169 2.59 -6.21 8.10
C LEU A 169 2.08 -4.95 7.37
N GLU A 170 2.82 -4.47 6.37
CA GLU A 170 2.58 -3.25 5.59
C GLU A 170 1.19 -3.19 4.96
N PRO A 171 0.66 -4.24 4.31
CA PRO A 171 -0.63 -4.15 3.62
C PRO A 171 -1.78 -3.82 4.57
N PHE A 172 -1.75 -4.38 5.79
CA PHE A 172 -2.75 -4.11 6.83
C PHE A 172 -2.60 -2.71 7.41
N MET A 173 -1.36 -2.32 7.72
CA MET A 173 -1.03 -0.96 8.17
C MET A 173 -1.54 0.09 7.16
N VAL A 174 -1.24 -0.08 5.87
CA VAL A 174 -1.67 0.85 4.81
C VAL A 174 -3.19 0.86 4.66
N LEU A 175 -3.86 -0.30 4.68
CA LEU A 175 -5.33 -0.36 4.63
C LEU A 175 -5.96 0.49 5.73
N PHE A 176 -5.52 0.28 6.97
CA PHE A 176 -6.07 0.99 8.12
C PHE A 176 -5.71 2.48 8.11
N ALA A 177 -4.49 2.85 7.74
CA ALA A 177 -4.10 4.26 7.58
C ALA A 177 -4.95 4.99 6.54
N VAL A 178 -5.13 4.38 5.36
CA VAL A 178 -5.95 4.94 4.26
C VAL A 178 -7.40 5.08 4.70
N ALA A 179 -7.96 4.06 5.35
CA ALA A 179 -9.32 4.08 5.85
C ALA A 179 -9.52 5.12 6.96
N ALA A 180 -8.55 5.27 7.86
CA ALA A 180 -8.57 6.29 8.91
C ALA A 180 -8.59 7.70 8.30
N MET A 181 -7.70 7.95 7.34
CA MET A 181 -7.64 9.25 6.65
C MET A 181 -8.90 9.52 5.82
N ALA A 182 -9.44 8.52 5.12
CA ALA A 182 -10.69 8.63 4.38
C ALA A 182 -11.89 8.94 5.29
N ALA A 183 -11.98 8.29 6.45
CA ALA A 183 -13.04 8.49 7.43
C ALA A 183 -12.97 9.90 8.05
N ALA A 184 -11.77 10.34 8.44
CA ALA A 184 -11.55 11.68 8.99
C ALA A 184 -11.84 12.79 7.95
N TRP A 185 -11.38 12.61 6.70
CA TRP A 185 -11.72 13.51 5.60
C TRP A 185 -13.23 13.57 5.35
N THR A 186 -13.88 12.42 5.27
CA THR A 186 -15.33 12.36 5.04
C THR A 186 -16.10 13.03 6.16
N TRP A 187 -15.64 12.88 7.40
CA TRP A 187 -16.21 13.56 8.56
C TRP A 187 -16.11 15.08 8.47
N SER A 188 -14.97 15.64 8.04
CA SER A 188 -14.80 17.10 7.96
C SER A 188 -15.67 17.72 6.85
N ARG A 189 -15.92 16.96 5.78
CA ARG A 189 -16.77 17.40 4.65
C ARG A 189 -18.27 17.22 4.91
N ALA A 190 -18.67 16.39 5.87
CA ALA A 190 -20.07 16.13 6.15
C ALA A 190 -20.77 17.32 6.84
N SER A 191 -22.01 17.63 6.44
CA SER A 191 -22.86 18.61 7.13
C SER A 191 -23.08 18.19 8.60
N PRO A 192 -23.20 19.14 9.54
CA PRO A 192 -23.44 18.83 10.95
C PRO A 192 -24.74 18.01 11.12
N GLY A 193 -24.63 16.74 11.52
CA GLY A 193 -25.78 15.85 11.76
C GLY A 193 -25.39 14.59 12.54
N ARG A 194 -26.38 13.90 13.16
CA ARG A 194 -26.16 12.72 14.05
C ARG A 194 -25.31 11.61 13.41
N ARG A 195 -25.38 11.45 12.09
CA ARG A 195 -24.63 10.42 11.35
C ARG A 195 -23.17 10.78 11.04
N SER A 196 -22.68 11.97 11.41
CA SER A 196 -21.27 12.33 11.18
C SER A 196 -20.38 11.83 12.32
N GLY A 197 -20.80 11.91 13.58
CA GLY A 197 -19.92 11.70 14.75
C GLY A 197 -19.21 10.35 14.83
N TRP A 198 -19.78 9.27 14.31
CA TRP A 198 -19.15 7.95 14.32
C TRP A 198 -17.98 7.83 13.33
N LEU A 199 -17.94 8.62 12.25
CA LEU A 199 -16.85 8.55 11.26
C LEU A 199 -15.51 8.99 11.83
N ILE A 200 -15.50 9.99 12.71
CA ILE A 200 -14.26 10.45 13.35
C ILE A 200 -13.82 9.50 14.47
N ALA A 201 -14.77 8.86 15.16
CA ALA A 201 -14.47 7.75 16.06
C ALA A 201 -13.87 6.56 15.29
N LEU A 202 -14.48 6.18 14.16
CA LEU A 202 -13.96 5.15 13.26
C LEU A 202 -12.55 5.52 12.78
N ALA A 203 -12.28 6.78 12.44
CA ALA A 203 -10.94 7.21 12.08
C ALA A 203 -9.91 6.99 13.21
N GLY A 204 -10.30 7.25 14.46
CA GLY A 204 -9.48 6.95 15.63
C GLY A 204 -9.21 5.46 15.81
N ALA A 205 -10.25 4.63 15.72
CA ALA A 205 -10.11 3.18 15.79
C ALA A 205 -9.23 2.60 14.68
N LEU A 206 -9.43 3.04 13.43
CA LEU A 206 -8.63 2.61 12.29
C LEU A 206 -7.17 3.09 12.40
N LEU A 207 -6.92 4.30 12.88
CA LEU A 207 -5.56 4.76 13.13
C LEU A 207 -4.88 3.88 14.19
N ALA A 208 -5.59 3.51 15.26
CA ALA A 208 -5.06 2.56 16.24
C ALA A 208 -4.71 1.23 15.57
N LEU A 209 -5.63 0.62 14.80
CA LEU A 209 -5.37 -0.63 14.07
C LEU A 209 -4.18 -0.54 13.09
N SER A 210 -3.97 0.63 12.48
CA SER A 210 -2.81 0.90 11.63
C SER A 210 -1.52 0.85 12.43
N ILE A 211 -1.45 1.61 13.53
CA ILE A 211 -0.27 1.68 14.41
C ILE A 211 0.00 0.33 15.06
N THR A 212 -1.05 -0.37 15.48
CA THR A 212 -0.96 -1.70 16.07
C THR A 212 -0.77 -2.81 15.04
N SER A 213 -0.75 -2.49 13.74
CA SER A 213 -0.22 -3.36 12.69
C SER A 213 1.27 -3.10 12.46
N LYS A 214 1.67 -1.83 12.37
CA LYS A 214 3.08 -1.40 12.28
C LYS A 214 3.26 0.04 12.76
N LEU A 215 4.23 0.24 13.66
CA LEU A 215 4.41 1.48 14.43
C LEU A 215 4.65 2.72 13.57
N THR A 216 5.22 2.57 12.37
CA THR A 216 5.64 3.68 11.50
C THR A 216 4.50 4.65 11.14
N THR A 217 3.25 4.21 11.17
CA THR A 217 2.08 5.09 10.94
C THR A 217 1.69 5.96 12.14
N ALA A 218 2.34 5.81 13.30
CA ALA A 218 2.13 6.70 14.44
C ALA A 218 2.40 8.17 14.08
N VAL A 219 3.35 8.40 13.16
CA VAL A 219 3.68 9.75 12.66
C VAL A 219 2.53 10.40 11.88
N LEU A 220 1.50 9.67 11.49
CA LEU A 220 0.31 10.22 10.82
C LEU A 220 -0.71 10.84 11.79
N ALA A 221 -0.59 10.59 13.09
CA ALA A 221 -1.54 11.10 14.09
C ALA A 221 -1.74 12.63 14.02
N PRO A 222 -0.71 13.48 13.85
CA PRO A 222 -0.91 14.93 13.71
C PRO A 222 -1.75 15.32 12.50
N VAL A 223 -1.67 14.58 11.38
CA VAL A 223 -2.45 14.89 10.17
C VAL A 223 -3.95 14.70 10.40
N LEU A 224 -4.34 13.75 11.26
CA LEU A 224 -5.75 13.52 11.59
C LEU A 224 -6.37 14.70 12.36
N LEU A 225 -5.57 15.64 12.87
CA LEU A 225 -6.04 16.88 13.47
C LEU A 225 -6.51 17.91 12.42
N LEU A 226 -6.01 17.87 11.18
CA LEU A 226 -6.39 18.81 10.13
C LEU A 226 -7.91 18.79 9.84
N PRO A 227 -8.56 17.63 9.67
CA PRO A 227 -10.01 17.52 9.62
C PRO A 227 -10.75 18.21 10.78
N LEU A 228 -10.23 18.13 12.01
CA LEU A 228 -10.82 18.78 13.20
C LEU A 228 -10.75 20.31 13.07
N LEU A 229 -9.63 20.85 12.60
CA LEU A 229 -9.44 22.28 12.36
C LEU A 229 -10.35 22.79 11.24
N TRP A 230 -10.56 22.00 10.19
CA TRP A 230 -11.44 22.35 9.07
C TRP A 230 -12.93 22.17 9.36
N SER A 231 -13.30 21.70 10.56
CA SER A 231 -14.70 21.50 10.93
C SER A 231 -15.51 22.80 11.09
N GLY A 232 -14.84 23.95 11.15
CA GLY A 232 -15.45 25.29 11.21
C GLY A 232 -16.16 25.63 12.53
N SER A 233 -16.17 24.73 13.52
CA SER A 233 -16.81 24.94 14.81
C SER A 233 -15.98 24.32 15.94
N ARG A 234 -15.62 25.14 16.94
CA ARG A 234 -14.85 24.69 18.11
C ARG A 234 -15.55 23.54 18.85
N ALA A 235 -16.87 23.63 19.03
CA ALA A 235 -17.65 22.57 19.70
C ALA A 235 -17.70 21.26 18.89
N ARG A 236 -17.70 21.36 17.55
CA ARG A 236 -17.61 20.17 16.68
C ARG A 236 -16.22 19.56 16.72
N ALA A 237 -15.17 20.39 16.67
CA ALA A 237 -13.79 19.97 16.78
C ALA A 237 -13.51 19.25 18.10
N LEU A 238 -13.95 19.81 19.24
CA LEU A 238 -13.76 19.21 20.56
C LEU A 238 -14.46 17.86 20.70
N ARG A 239 -15.74 17.77 20.31
CA ARG A 239 -16.48 16.48 20.33
C ARG A 239 -15.87 15.45 19.38
N GLY A 240 -15.42 15.89 18.20
CA GLY A 240 -14.75 15.02 17.24
C GLY A 240 -13.39 14.53 17.75
N GLY A 241 -12.61 15.41 18.38
CA GLY A 241 -11.34 15.09 19.01
C GLY A 241 -11.53 14.09 20.16
N LEU A 242 -12.50 14.31 21.05
CA LEU A 242 -12.82 13.35 22.11
C LEU A 242 -13.21 11.98 21.55
N ALA A 243 -14.11 11.94 20.56
CA ALA A 243 -14.54 10.70 19.94
C ALA A 243 -13.39 9.95 19.24
N LEU A 244 -12.50 10.68 18.55
CA LEU A 244 -11.30 10.14 17.94
C LEU A 244 -10.38 9.54 18.99
N SER A 245 -10.04 10.31 20.03
CA SER A 245 -9.12 9.90 21.09
C SER A 245 -9.64 8.71 21.87
N VAL A 246 -10.92 8.69 22.26
CA VAL A 246 -11.52 7.57 22.98
C VAL A 246 -11.50 6.31 22.12
N ALA A 247 -11.94 6.39 20.86
CA ALA A 247 -11.94 5.23 19.98
C ALA A 247 -10.52 4.71 19.69
N PHE A 248 -9.56 5.62 19.53
CA PHE A 248 -8.14 5.29 19.36
C PHE A 248 -7.61 4.52 20.57
N VAL A 249 -7.77 5.06 21.78
CA VAL A 249 -7.26 4.45 23.02
C VAL A 249 -7.92 3.10 23.26
N VAL A 250 -9.25 3.01 23.17
CA VAL A 250 -9.98 1.76 23.40
C VAL A 250 -9.53 0.69 22.41
N THR A 251 -9.45 1.03 21.12
CA THR A 251 -9.04 0.06 20.08
C THR A 251 -7.59 -0.38 20.26
N GLY A 252 -6.68 0.56 20.57
CA GLY A 252 -5.27 0.25 20.82
C GLY A 252 -5.09 -0.67 22.03
N VAL A 253 -5.78 -0.39 23.13
CA VAL A 253 -5.75 -1.24 24.33
C VAL A 253 -6.31 -2.63 24.01
N LEU A 254 -7.44 -2.73 23.32
CA LEU A 254 -8.02 -4.02 22.94
C LEU A 254 -7.10 -4.84 22.02
N ALA A 255 -6.37 -4.19 21.12
CA ALA A 255 -5.42 -4.86 20.24
C ALA A 255 -4.20 -5.44 20.98
N TYR A 256 -3.74 -4.75 22.04
CA TYR A 256 -2.62 -5.22 22.86
C TYR A 256 -3.02 -6.09 24.06
N LEU A 257 -4.31 -6.10 24.43
CA LEU A 257 -4.80 -6.80 25.61
C LEU A 257 -4.34 -8.27 25.70
N PRO A 258 -4.38 -9.06 24.61
CA PRO A 258 -4.01 -10.47 24.70
C PRO A 258 -2.48 -10.70 24.72
N VAL A 259 -1.66 -9.69 24.43
CA VAL A 259 -0.19 -9.79 24.40
C VAL A 259 0.49 -9.13 25.59
N HIS A 260 -0.22 -8.92 26.70
CA HIS A 260 0.29 -8.21 27.88
C HIS A 260 0.74 -6.76 27.55
N PRO A 261 -0.20 -5.80 27.53
CA PRO A 261 -0.01 -4.52 26.85
C PRO A 261 1.18 -3.69 27.35
N VAL A 262 1.52 -3.77 28.64
CA VAL A 262 2.62 -2.98 29.20
C VAL A 262 3.96 -3.58 28.80
N GLU A 263 4.10 -4.88 28.95
CA GLU A 263 5.30 -5.66 28.65
C GLU A 263 5.60 -5.62 27.15
N ALA A 264 4.60 -5.87 26.30
CA ALA A 264 4.78 -5.84 24.86
C ALA A 264 5.17 -4.45 24.33
N VAL A 265 4.52 -3.38 24.83
CA VAL A 265 4.88 -2.02 24.42
C VAL A 265 6.27 -1.63 24.90
N ARG A 266 6.66 -2.03 26.13
CA ARG A 266 8.00 -1.78 26.64
C ARG A 266 9.06 -2.50 25.80
N TYR A 267 8.88 -3.80 25.57
CA TYR A 267 9.78 -4.61 24.75
C TYR A 267 9.93 -4.03 23.34
N LEU A 268 8.81 -3.66 22.72
CA LEU A 268 8.82 -3.03 21.40
C LEU A 268 9.62 -1.72 21.41
N LEU A 269 9.43 -0.84 22.39
CA LEU A 269 10.15 0.43 22.44
C LEU A 269 11.65 0.23 22.72
N GLU A 270 12.00 -0.68 23.61
CA GLU A 270 13.40 -1.06 23.90
C GLU A 270 14.07 -1.62 22.64
N PHE A 271 13.46 -2.62 22.01
CA PHE A 271 13.98 -3.22 20.77
C PHE A 271 14.16 -2.18 19.65
N GLN A 272 13.14 -1.34 19.40
CA GLN A 272 13.25 -0.33 18.34
C GLN A 272 14.33 0.73 18.66
N SER A 273 14.53 1.05 19.94
CA SER A 273 15.59 1.97 20.36
C SER A 273 16.98 1.36 20.17
N GLU A 274 17.18 0.12 20.62
CA GLU A 274 18.43 -0.63 20.45
C GLU A 274 18.73 -0.84 18.96
N HIS A 275 17.74 -1.29 18.19
CA HIS A 275 17.90 -1.50 16.75
C HIS A 275 18.27 -0.21 16.00
N ASN A 276 17.74 0.93 16.43
CA ASN A 276 18.09 2.23 15.85
C ASN A 276 19.47 2.72 16.29
N ALA A 277 19.93 2.35 17.48
CA ALA A 277 21.26 2.69 18.02
C ALA A 277 22.37 1.83 17.39
N ASP A 278 22.12 0.55 17.18
CA ASP A 278 23.08 -0.41 16.61
C ASP A 278 23.10 -0.40 15.08
N GLY A 279 22.03 0.14 14.48
CA GLY A 279 21.84 0.13 13.03
C GLY A 279 21.40 -1.24 12.52
N HIS A 280 21.23 -1.32 11.20
CA HIS A 280 20.86 -2.54 10.51
C HIS A 280 21.72 -2.67 9.27
N LEU A 281 22.71 -3.55 9.32
CA LEU A 281 23.58 -3.81 8.18
C LEU A 281 22.73 -4.14 6.95
N ILE A 282 22.76 -3.30 5.92
CA ILE A 282 21.97 -3.45 4.70
C ILE A 282 22.82 -3.05 3.49
N GLU A 283 22.49 -3.61 2.33
CA GLU A 283 23.09 -3.20 1.08
C GLU A 283 22.23 -2.12 0.40
N VAL A 284 22.85 -0.98 0.08
CA VAL A 284 22.22 0.12 -0.66
C VAL A 284 23.11 0.45 -1.85
N ALA A 285 22.54 0.37 -3.06
CA ALA A 285 23.25 0.64 -4.32
C ALA A 285 24.60 -0.09 -4.44
N GLY A 286 24.65 -1.37 -4.03
CA GLY A 286 25.86 -2.21 -4.10
C GLY A 286 26.88 -1.99 -2.99
N THR A 287 26.58 -1.16 -1.98
CA THR A 287 27.46 -0.89 -0.85
C THR A 287 26.79 -1.27 0.47
N ALA A 288 27.53 -1.92 1.38
CA ALA A 288 27.02 -2.26 2.70
C ALA A 288 27.13 -1.08 3.67
N TYR A 289 26.04 -0.82 4.40
CA TYR A 289 25.95 0.23 5.41
C TYR A 289 25.36 -0.35 6.69
N VAL A 290 26.01 -0.10 7.83
CA VAL A 290 25.41 -0.36 9.16
C VAL A 290 24.30 0.65 9.44
N PHE A 291 24.57 1.92 9.14
CA PHE A 291 23.60 3.00 9.17
C PHE A 291 23.33 3.44 7.73
N PRO A 292 22.18 3.08 7.15
CA PRO A 292 21.85 3.43 5.78
C PRO A 292 21.86 4.96 5.62
N PRO A 293 22.35 5.48 4.48
CA PRO A 293 22.30 6.91 4.23
C PRO A 293 20.84 7.41 4.18
N TRP A 294 20.62 8.69 4.49
CA TRP A 294 19.28 9.31 4.53
C TRP A 294 18.47 9.10 3.23
N TRP A 295 19.15 8.93 2.09
CA TRP A 295 18.52 8.71 0.79
C TRP A 295 18.19 7.24 0.48
N ALA A 296 18.56 6.28 1.33
CA ALA A 296 18.37 4.84 1.08
C ALA A 296 16.92 4.47 0.78
N ASN A 297 15.97 5.01 1.54
CA ASN A 297 14.54 4.82 1.32
C ASN A 297 14.05 5.36 -0.04
N LEU A 298 14.66 6.45 -0.54
CA LEU A 298 14.37 6.97 -1.88
C LEU A 298 14.95 6.07 -2.97
N TRP A 299 16.14 5.51 -2.74
CA TRP A 299 16.75 4.52 -3.62
C TRP A 299 15.90 3.25 -3.71
N PHE A 300 15.44 2.73 -2.58
CA PHE A 300 14.55 1.56 -2.55
C PHE A 300 13.23 1.83 -3.28
N MET A 301 12.65 3.02 -3.14
CA MET A 301 11.47 3.40 -3.92
C MET A 301 11.78 3.46 -5.43
N LEU A 302 12.91 4.05 -5.82
CA LEU A 302 13.33 4.14 -7.22
C LEU A 302 13.48 2.75 -7.84
N VAL A 303 14.13 1.82 -7.15
CA VAL A 303 14.33 0.45 -7.65
C VAL A 303 13.02 -0.34 -7.63
N GLY A 304 12.22 -0.22 -6.57
CA GLY A 304 11.01 -1.01 -6.38
C GLY A 304 9.81 -0.58 -7.21
N ILE A 305 9.70 0.71 -7.54
CA ILE A 305 8.66 1.24 -8.43
C ILE A 305 9.19 1.42 -9.87
N GLY A 306 10.49 1.61 -10.03
CA GLY A 306 11.12 1.91 -11.31
C GLY A 306 11.01 3.39 -11.70
N PRO A 307 11.96 3.88 -12.52
CA PRO A 307 12.07 5.31 -12.85
C PRO A 307 10.85 5.86 -13.60
N ALA A 308 10.25 5.09 -14.51
CA ALA A 308 9.10 5.53 -15.29
C ALA A 308 7.86 5.76 -14.43
N ALA A 309 7.56 4.83 -13.53
CA ALA A 309 6.44 4.96 -12.61
C ALA A 309 6.69 6.05 -11.57
N LEU A 310 7.93 6.17 -11.06
CA LEU A 310 8.31 7.29 -10.20
C LEU A 310 8.09 8.64 -10.90
N ALA A 311 8.50 8.78 -12.17
CA ALA A 311 8.27 10.00 -12.94
C ALA A 311 6.77 10.32 -13.08
N VAL A 312 5.93 9.33 -13.35
CA VAL A 312 4.46 9.49 -13.37
C VAL A 312 3.94 10.01 -12.02
N LEU A 313 4.40 9.41 -10.92
CA LEU A 313 3.97 9.81 -9.57
C LEU A 313 4.42 11.24 -9.22
N LEU A 314 5.66 11.60 -9.54
CA LEU A 314 6.20 12.94 -9.28
C LEU A 314 5.50 13.99 -10.14
N LEU A 315 5.41 13.79 -11.46
CA LEU A 315 4.74 14.72 -12.37
C LEU A 315 3.25 14.86 -12.05
N GLY A 316 2.55 13.76 -11.75
CA GLY A 316 1.17 13.81 -11.30
C GLY A 316 1.01 14.58 -9.99
N THR A 317 1.94 14.42 -9.04
CA THR A 317 1.93 15.17 -7.78
C THR A 317 2.12 16.67 -8.02
N LEU A 318 3.02 17.05 -8.93
CA LEU A 318 3.17 18.45 -9.36
C LEU A 318 1.86 19.00 -9.96
N LEU A 319 1.16 18.23 -10.79
CA LEU A 319 -0.16 18.63 -11.31
C LEU A 319 -1.19 18.83 -10.20
N ALA A 320 -1.12 18.05 -9.11
CA ALA A 320 -2.01 18.20 -7.96
C ALA A 320 -1.79 19.53 -7.23
N LEU A 321 -0.53 19.99 -7.12
CA LEU A 321 -0.22 21.32 -6.57
C LEU A 321 -0.84 22.46 -7.40
N LEU A 322 -1.03 22.23 -8.70
CA LEU A 322 -1.67 23.16 -9.63
C LEU A 322 -3.21 23.07 -9.64
N ALA A 323 -3.83 22.29 -8.75
CA ALA A 323 -5.28 22.10 -8.69
C ALA A 323 -5.94 23.00 -7.60
N PRO A 324 -6.39 24.23 -7.93
CA PRO A 324 -6.85 25.20 -6.92
C PRO A 324 -8.08 24.73 -6.14
N ARG A 325 -8.95 23.93 -6.78
CA ARG A 325 -10.16 23.39 -6.15
C ARG A 325 -9.88 22.25 -5.16
N ARG A 326 -8.64 21.75 -5.11
CA ARG A 326 -8.25 20.60 -4.28
C ARG A 326 -7.23 20.93 -3.20
N ARG A 327 -6.92 22.21 -2.98
CA ARG A 327 -5.90 22.65 -2.02
C ARG A 327 -5.98 21.97 -0.66
N ALA A 328 -7.16 21.91 -0.03
CA ALA A 328 -7.31 21.25 1.27
C ALA A 328 -6.96 19.75 1.22
N LEU A 329 -7.36 19.04 0.16
CA LEU A 329 -7.08 17.61 -0.01
C LEU A 329 -5.59 17.38 -0.30
N VAL A 330 -5.00 18.22 -1.15
CA VAL A 330 -3.58 18.18 -1.49
C VAL A 330 -2.73 18.49 -0.26
N LEU A 331 -3.13 19.46 0.57
CA LEU A 331 -2.49 19.74 1.86
C LEU A 331 -2.61 18.56 2.82
N TYR A 332 -3.77 17.91 2.87
CA TYR A 332 -3.99 16.74 3.73
C TYR A 332 -3.08 15.57 3.37
N LEU A 333 -3.05 15.20 2.09
CA LEU A 333 -2.20 14.12 1.57
C LEU A 333 -0.71 14.50 1.59
N GLY A 334 -0.39 15.75 1.25
CA GLY A 334 0.98 16.28 1.24
C GLY A 334 1.57 16.34 2.64
N ALA A 335 0.80 16.74 3.65
CA ALA A 335 1.25 16.74 5.05
C ALA A 335 1.54 15.32 5.54
N ALA A 336 0.67 14.35 5.24
CA ALA A 336 0.94 12.94 5.55
C ALA A 336 2.20 12.41 4.85
N THR A 337 2.38 12.78 3.58
CA THR A 337 3.57 12.39 2.79
C THR A 337 4.82 12.95 3.44
N LEU A 338 4.80 14.24 3.80
CA LEU A 338 5.94 14.92 4.41
C LEU A 338 6.30 14.29 5.76
N LEU A 339 5.32 14.00 6.63
CA LEU A 339 5.60 13.39 7.94
C LEU A 339 6.25 12.01 7.81
N LEU A 340 5.75 11.16 6.91
CA LEU A 340 6.34 9.86 6.66
C LEU A 340 7.72 9.96 6.02
N LEU A 341 7.94 10.88 5.08
CA LEU A 341 9.25 11.11 4.49
C LEU A 341 10.25 11.62 5.53
N VAL A 342 9.89 12.62 6.34
CA VAL A 342 10.78 13.12 7.41
C VAL A 342 11.14 11.99 8.37
N PHE A 343 10.18 11.15 8.76
CA PHE A 343 10.48 10.00 9.61
C PHE A 343 11.48 9.04 8.96
N HIS A 344 11.24 8.60 7.73
CA HIS A 344 12.09 7.58 7.08
C HIS A 344 13.41 8.11 6.52
N LEU A 345 13.54 9.42 6.31
CA LEU A 345 14.77 10.03 5.78
C LEU A 345 15.63 10.68 6.86
N ALA A 346 15.04 11.16 7.96
CA ALA A 346 15.76 11.96 8.95
C ALA A 346 15.69 11.43 10.39
N ILE A 347 14.73 10.55 10.72
CA ILE A 347 14.54 10.06 12.10
C ILE A 347 14.95 8.58 12.22
N SER A 348 14.51 7.74 11.28
CA SER A 348 14.84 6.32 11.26
C SER A 348 16.28 6.11 10.81
N SER A 349 17.09 5.49 11.65
CA SER A 349 18.43 5.00 11.32
C SER A 349 18.42 3.61 10.67
N VAL A 350 17.22 3.06 10.42
CA VAL A 350 17.02 1.77 9.76
C VAL A 350 16.20 1.97 8.48
N ALA A 351 16.61 1.33 7.39
CA ALA A 351 15.93 1.37 6.11
C ALA A 351 15.91 -0.03 5.49
N LEU A 352 14.71 -0.58 5.29
CA LEU A 352 14.52 -1.84 4.57
C LEU A 352 13.91 -1.60 3.17
N PRO A 353 14.18 -2.48 2.20
CA PRO A 353 13.71 -2.32 0.82
C PRO A 353 12.20 -2.14 0.66
N HIS A 354 11.40 -2.60 1.63
CA HIS A 354 9.95 -2.52 1.57
C HIS A 354 9.35 -1.30 2.31
N TYR A 355 10.14 -0.52 3.07
CA TYR A 355 9.63 0.57 3.92
C TYR A 355 8.96 1.69 3.14
N TYR A 356 9.35 1.90 1.87
CA TYR A 356 8.72 2.91 1.02
C TYR A 356 7.23 2.66 0.74
N ALA A 357 6.75 1.42 0.95
CA ALA A 357 5.32 1.10 0.89
C ALA A 357 4.49 1.96 1.87
N ALA A 358 5.09 2.42 2.98
CA ALA A 358 4.42 3.25 3.98
C ALA A 358 3.91 4.59 3.42
N TRP A 359 4.60 5.20 2.44
CA TRP A 359 4.22 6.48 1.81
C TRP A 359 3.90 6.39 0.31
N ALA A 360 4.24 5.30 -0.38
CA ALA A 360 4.00 5.17 -1.82
C ALA A 360 2.52 5.37 -2.20
N TRP A 361 1.58 4.92 -1.36
CA TRP A 361 0.16 5.08 -1.59
C TRP A 361 -0.30 6.55 -1.57
N LEU A 362 0.36 7.40 -0.76
CA LEU A 362 0.07 8.85 -0.72
C LEU A 362 0.52 9.52 -2.01
N LEU A 363 1.65 9.10 -2.58
CA LEU A 363 2.11 9.57 -3.88
C LEU A 363 1.17 9.11 -4.99
N CYS A 364 0.67 7.86 -4.94
CA CYS A 364 -0.38 7.41 -5.86
C CYS A 364 -1.66 8.25 -5.75
N ALA A 365 -2.08 8.58 -4.53
CA ALA A 365 -3.26 9.41 -4.28
C ALA A 365 -3.07 10.85 -4.79
N LEU A 366 -1.95 11.50 -4.45
CA LEU A 366 -1.60 12.84 -4.91
C LEU A 366 -1.51 12.89 -6.43
N ALA A 367 -0.73 11.98 -7.03
CA ALA A 367 -0.57 11.89 -8.47
C ALA A 367 -1.90 11.66 -9.19
N GLY A 368 -2.74 10.77 -8.65
CA GLY A 368 -4.03 10.48 -9.24
C GLY A 368 -5.01 11.64 -9.15
N VAL A 369 -5.01 12.41 -8.05
CA VAL A 369 -5.77 13.66 -7.94
C VAL A 369 -5.30 14.68 -8.98
N GLY A 370 -3.98 14.84 -9.15
CA GLY A 370 -3.41 15.76 -10.14
C GLY A 370 -3.73 15.38 -11.58
N ILE A 371 -3.56 14.11 -11.95
CA ILE A 371 -3.88 13.59 -13.29
C ILE A 371 -5.37 13.72 -13.57
N ALA A 372 -6.23 13.36 -12.61
CA ALA A 372 -7.68 13.50 -12.74
C ALA A 372 -8.11 14.97 -12.95
N ASP A 373 -7.51 15.89 -12.19
CA ASP A 373 -7.80 17.31 -12.32
C ASP A 373 -7.26 17.91 -13.63
N ALA A 374 -6.12 17.43 -14.12
CA ALA A 374 -5.57 17.80 -15.41
C ALA A 374 -6.47 17.34 -16.57
N LEU A 375 -6.96 16.10 -16.53
CA LEU A 375 -7.89 15.53 -17.53
C LEU A 375 -9.20 16.30 -17.65
N ARG A 376 -9.70 16.90 -16.57
CA ARG A 376 -10.91 17.76 -16.62
C ARG A 376 -10.61 19.22 -16.98
N GLY A 377 -9.34 19.61 -17.13
CA GLY A 377 -8.93 21.00 -17.31
C GLY A 377 -9.11 21.85 -16.05
N GLY A 378 -9.00 21.23 -14.87
CA GLY A 378 -9.24 21.82 -13.56
C GLY A 378 -8.01 22.39 -12.86
N ILE A 379 -6.87 22.48 -13.56
CA ILE A 379 -5.58 22.99 -13.05
C ILE A 379 -5.26 24.37 -13.65
N VAL A 380 -4.27 25.07 -13.10
CA VAL A 380 -3.86 26.44 -13.51
C VAL A 380 -3.12 26.50 -14.87
N LEU A 381 -3.10 25.42 -15.64
CA LEU A 381 -2.51 25.39 -16.99
C LEU A 381 -3.58 25.63 -18.07
N PRO A 382 -3.19 26.08 -19.29
CA PRO A 382 -4.10 26.09 -20.43
C PRO A 382 -4.77 24.74 -20.61
N VAL A 383 -6.09 24.72 -20.80
CA VAL A 383 -6.91 23.50 -20.91
C VAL A 383 -6.33 22.43 -21.86
N PRO A 384 -5.87 22.75 -23.09
CA PRO A 384 -5.29 21.72 -23.97
C PRO A 384 -4.01 21.11 -23.39
N LEU A 385 -3.13 21.93 -22.80
CA LEU A 385 -1.89 21.46 -22.17
C LEU A 385 -2.19 20.59 -20.94
N ALA A 386 -3.12 21.04 -20.09
CA ALA A 386 -3.56 20.29 -18.92
C ALA A 386 -4.10 18.91 -19.29
N ARG A 387 -5.03 18.86 -20.26
CA ARG A 387 -5.63 17.61 -20.71
C ARG A 387 -4.61 16.70 -21.38
N GLY A 388 -3.73 17.26 -22.20
CA GLY A 388 -2.62 16.54 -22.83
C GLY A 388 -1.70 15.89 -21.80
N ALA A 389 -1.24 16.66 -20.82
CA ALA A 389 -0.40 16.15 -19.73
C ALA A 389 -1.11 15.04 -18.94
N GLY A 390 -2.38 15.24 -18.55
CA GLY A 390 -3.16 14.22 -17.85
C GLY A 390 -3.35 12.93 -18.67
N ALA A 391 -3.58 13.06 -19.98
CA ALA A 391 -3.74 11.92 -20.88
C ALA A 391 -2.44 11.14 -21.08
N VAL A 392 -1.32 11.84 -21.26
CA VAL A 392 0.02 11.24 -21.40
C VAL A 392 0.40 10.47 -20.14
N LEU A 393 0.22 11.06 -18.95
CA LEU A 393 0.53 10.40 -17.69
C LEU A 393 -0.37 9.18 -17.44
N LEU A 394 -1.66 9.27 -17.77
CA LEU A 394 -2.57 8.13 -17.68
C LEU A 394 -2.16 7.01 -18.65
N ALA A 395 -1.81 7.33 -19.89
CA ALA A 395 -1.35 6.35 -20.87
C ALA A 395 -0.04 5.67 -20.43
N ALA A 396 0.93 6.45 -19.94
CA ALA A 396 2.17 5.91 -19.37
C ALA A 396 1.89 4.96 -18.19
N SER A 397 0.95 5.33 -17.31
CA SER A 397 0.52 4.47 -16.19
C SER A 397 -0.05 3.14 -16.67
N LEU A 398 -0.83 3.14 -17.75
CA LEU A 398 -1.39 1.92 -18.33
C LEU A 398 -0.31 1.02 -18.94
N VAL A 399 0.67 1.58 -19.64
CA VAL A 399 1.81 0.81 -20.19
C VAL A 399 2.59 0.14 -19.07
N ILE A 400 2.89 0.89 -18.01
CA ILE A 400 3.57 0.37 -16.82
C ILE A 400 2.74 -0.75 -16.17
N ALA A 401 1.43 -0.53 -15.99
CA ALA A 401 0.54 -1.52 -15.41
C ALA A 401 0.50 -2.83 -16.21
N ILE A 402 0.54 -2.75 -17.54
CA ILE A 402 0.61 -3.92 -18.43
C ILE A 402 1.92 -4.67 -18.22
N ALA A 403 3.05 -3.95 -18.16
CA ALA A 403 4.35 -4.55 -17.88
C ALA A 403 4.39 -5.26 -16.51
N THR A 404 3.85 -4.63 -15.46
CA THR A 404 3.71 -5.25 -14.13
C THR A 404 2.85 -6.52 -14.19
N SER A 405 1.77 -6.49 -14.98
CA SER A 405 0.86 -7.64 -15.11
C SER A 405 1.52 -8.81 -15.83
N ALA A 406 2.35 -8.53 -16.83
CA ALA A 406 3.16 -9.53 -17.51
C ALA A 406 4.22 -10.12 -16.56
N GLY A 407 4.84 -9.29 -15.72
CA GLY A 407 5.76 -9.74 -14.67
C GLY A 407 5.09 -10.72 -13.69
N ILE A 408 3.88 -10.40 -13.21
CA ILE A 408 3.08 -11.30 -12.36
C ILE A 408 2.75 -12.61 -13.08
N ALA A 409 2.41 -12.56 -14.38
CA ALA A 409 2.11 -13.76 -15.16
C ALA A 409 3.32 -14.69 -15.30
N GLN A 410 4.52 -14.12 -15.38
CA GLN A 410 5.79 -14.81 -15.61
C GLN A 410 6.51 -15.17 -14.30
N GLU A 411 5.94 -14.81 -13.16
CA GLU A 411 6.50 -15.06 -11.85
C GLU A 411 6.69 -16.57 -11.63
N ARG A 412 7.85 -16.94 -11.13
CA ARG A 412 8.29 -18.32 -10.90
C ARG A 412 9.30 -18.34 -9.76
N PRO A 413 9.55 -19.52 -9.15
CA PRO A 413 10.69 -19.69 -8.28
C PRO A 413 12.00 -19.31 -8.98
N THR A 414 12.84 -18.53 -8.30
CA THR A 414 14.17 -18.10 -8.78
C THR A 414 15.24 -18.32 -7.73
N GLY A 415 16.51 -18.38 -8.16
CA GLY A 415 17.66 -18.42 -7.25
C GLY A 415 17.60 -19.60 -6.27
N ILE A 416 17.66 -19.29 -4.98
CA ILE A 416 17.73 -20.27 -3.90
C ILE A 416 16.53 -21.21 -3.86
N ALA A 417 15.35 -20.74 -4.29
CA ALA A 417 14.12 -21.53 -4.34
C ALA A 417 14.22 -22.72 -5.31
N ARG A 418 15.17 -22.70 -6.25
CA ARG A 418 15.38 -23.75 -7.26
C ARG A 418 16.47 -24.74 -6.87
N VAL A 419 17.26 -24.45 -5.83
CA VAL A 419 18.45 -25.26 -5.49
C VAL A 419 18.07 -26.70 -5.15
N ALA A 420 17.03 -26.90 -4.34
CA ALA A 420 16.60 -28.25 -3.95
C ALA A 420 16.19 -29.13 -5.15
N ASP A 421 15.46 -28.56 -6.11
CA ASP A 421 15.03 -29.28 -7.32
C ASP A 421 16.23 -29.64 -8.21
N VAL A 422 17.17 -28.70 -8.40
CA VAL A 422 18.38 -28.95 -9.19
C VAL A 422 19.26 -30.02 -8.55
N LEU A 423 19.40 -30.03 -7.23
CA LEU A 423 20.16 -31.08 -6.54
C LEU A 423 19.48 -32.44 -6.69
N ARG A 424 18.15 -32.50 -6.61
CA ARG A 424 17.38 -33.73 -6.83
C ARG A 424 17.54 -34.27 -8.24
N GLU A 425 17.47 -33.40 -9.26
CA GLU A 425 17.70 -33.79 -10.66
C GLU A 425 19.11 -34.37 -10.90
N ARG A 426 20.08 -33.98 -10.06
CA ARG A 426 21.46 -34.48 -10.09
C ARG A 426 21.69 -35.68 -9.15
N GLY A 427 20.66 -36.17 -8.47
CA GLY A 427 20.77 -37.28 -7.51
C GLY A 427 21.45 -36.92 -6.19
N LEU A 428 21.52 -35.63 -5.85
CA LEU A 428 22.15 -35.08 -4.65
C LEU A 428 21.12 -34.74 -3.56
N ASP A 429 20.23 -35.69 -3.28
CA ASP A 429 19.15 -35.54 -2.29
C ASP A 429 19.65 -35.58 -0.82
N GLY A 430 20.87 -36.09 -0.60
CA GLY A 430 21.55 -36.09 0.71
C GLY A 430 22.70 -35.07 0.79
N GLY A 431 23.19 -34.81 2.01
CA GLY A 431 24.31 -33.91 2.25
C GLY A 431 23.94 -32.43 2.45
N LEU A 432 24.94 -31.64 2.82
CA LEU A 432 24.79 -30.24 3.21
C LEU A 432 24.97 -29.29 2.02
N VAL A 433 24.23 -28.18 2.05
CA VAL A 433 24.38 -27.05 1.15
C VAL A 433 25.03 -25.91 1.92
N LEU A 434 26.22 -25.49 1.49
CA LEU A 434 26.90 -24.33 2.05
C LEU A 434 26.29 -23.06 1.48
N ALA A 435 25.59 -22.28 2.30
CA ALA A 435 25.03 -20.99 1.89
C ALA A 435 26.06 -19.87 2.10
N GLN A 436 26.30 -19.06 1.07
CA GLN A 436 27.24 -17.96 1.09
C GLN A 436 26.63 -16.71 0.45
N GLY A 437 26.95 -15.56 1.04
CA GLY A 437 26.52 -14.26 0.54
C GLY A 437 25.03 -13.96 0.60
N MET A 438 24.32 -14.59 1.55
CA MET A 438 22.90 -14.44 1.78
C MET A 438 22.61 -14.38 3.28
N SER A 439 21.50 -13.73 3.68
CA SER A 439 20.96 -13.85 5.04
C SER A 439 20.23 -15.19 5.22
N SER A 440 20.18 -15.70 6.45
CA SER A 440 19.43 -16.93 6.78
C SER A 440 17.97 -16.93 6.36
N GLY A 441 17.29 -15.79 6.47
CA GLY A 441 15.91 -15.64 6.01
C GLY A 441 15.69 -15.87 4.51
N VAL A 442 16.74 -15.90 3.69
CA VAL A 442 16.66 -16.15 2.24
C VAL A 442 16.71 -17.65 1.93
N TYR A 443 17.58 -18.41 2.61
CA TYR A 443 17.83 -19.82 2.26
C TYR A 443 17.15 -20.84 3.18
N VAL A 444 16.94 -20.52 4.46
CA VAL A 444 16.34 -21.45 5.43
C VAL A 444 14.96 -21.94 4.98
N PRO A 445 14.06 -21.10 4.44
CA PRO A 445 12.73 -21.55 4.02
C PRO A 445 12.71 -22.60 2.89
N TYR A 446 13.81 -22.75 2.14
CA TYR A 446 13.88 -23.66 1.00
C TYR A 446 14.75 -24.89 1.24
N ILE A 447 15.86 -24.71 1.97
CA ILE A 447 16.85 -25.77 2.20
C ILE A 447 16.61 -26.50 3.53
N GLY A 448 15.98 -25.82 4.50
CA GLY A 448 15.73 -26.35 5.84
C GLY A 448 17.03 -26.78 6.53
N ASP A 449 16.98 -27.95 7.18
CA ASP A 449 18.06 -28.48 8.02
C ASP A 449 19.31 -28.93 7.23
N ARG A 450 19.27 -28.91 5.89
CA ARG A 450 20.42 -29.26 5.06
C ARG A 450 21.41 -28.11 4.87
N VAL A 451 21.15 -26.93 5.44
CA VAL A 451 22.00 -25.77 5.21
C VAL A 451 23.12 -25.68 6.26
N THR A 452 24.29 -25.24 5.82
CA THR A 452 25.38 -24.83 6.71
C THR A 452 25.96 -23.51 6.23
N THR A 453 26.52 -22.72 7.14
CA THR A 453 27.33 -21.53 6.83
C THR A 453 28.81 -21.76 7.11
N ASP A 454 29.17 -22.88 7.73
CA ASP A 454 30.55 -23.23 8.04
C ASP A 454 31.14 -24.09 6.91
N PRO A 455 32.10 -23.58 6.13
CA PRO A 455 32.71 -24.33 5.04
C PRO A 455 33.55 -25.53 5.53
N SER A 456 33.83 -25.67 6.83
CA SER A 456 34.49 -26.84 7.40
C SER A 456 33.55 -28.02 7.70
N SER A 457 32.25 -27.83 7.46
CA SER A 457 31.26 -28.90 7.68
C SER A 457 31.52 -30.10 6.76
N ALA A 458 31.52 -31.30 7.32
CA ALA A 458 31.62 -32.52 6.54
C ALA A 458 30.34 -32.76 5.70
N GLY A 459 30.50 -33.36 4.53
CA GLY A 459 29.37 -33.78 3.69
C GLY A 459 28.68 -32.64 2.91
N ILE A 460 29.38 -31.53 2.66
CA ILE A 460 28.92 -30.49 1.74
C ILE A 460 28.92 -31.05 0.31
N VAL A 461 27.76 -31.00 -0.33
CA VAL A 461 27.56 -31.48 -1.73
C VAL A 461 27.41 -30.32 -2.71
N ALA A 462 27.08 -29.13 -2.22
CA ALA A 462 26.92 -27.95 -3.04
C ALA A 462 27.17 -26.65 -2.27
N ILE A 463 27.57 -25.59 -2.98
CA ILE A 463 27.70 -24.24 -2.45
C ILE A 463 26.71 -23.33 -3.19
N ALA A 464 25.78 -22.72 -2.46
CA ALA A 464 24.84 -21.74 -2.99
C ALA A 464 25.37 -20.34 -2.69
N ILE A 465 25.70 -19.57 -3.74
CA ILE A 465 26.36 -18.27 -3.63
C ILE A 465 25.51 -17.19 -4.26
N GLU A 466 25.10 -16.21 -3.46
CA GLU A 466 24.56 -14.93 -3.94
C GLU A 466 25.62 -13.85 -3.71
N ARG A 467 25.73 -12.88 -4.62
CA ARG A 467 26.66 -11.78 -4.42
C ARG A 467 26.01 -10.74 -3.54
N SER A 468 26.60 -10.50 -2.38
CA SER A 468 26.19 -9.41 -1.51
C SER A 468 27.40 -8.71 -0.92
N ALA A 469 27.36 -7.38 -0.89
CA ALA A 469 28.31 -6.58 -0.13
C ALA A 469 28.05 -6.71 1.39
N ARG A 470 26.80 -7.00 1.77
CA ARG A 470 26.38 -7.21 3.17
C ARG A 470 26.89 -8.53 3.74
N PHE A 471 26.91 -9.58 2.93
CA PHE A 471 27.36 -10.91 3.33
C PHE A 471 28.52 -11.32 2.40
N PRO A 472 29.78 -11.06 2.77
CA PRO A 472 30.90 -11.48 1.94
C PRO A 472 31.03 -13.01 1.93
N VAL A 473 31.51 -13.56 0.81
CA VAL A 473 31.83 -14.99 0.68
C VAL A 473 33.09 -15.30 1.48
N ASP A 474 33.12 -16.43 2.20
CA ASP A 474 34.29 -16.88 2.95
C ASP A 474 35.53 -17.00 2.02
N PRO A 475 36.71 -16.48 2.41
CA PRO A 475 37.93 -16.58 1.61
C PRO A 475 38.31 -18.01 1.22
N ARG A 476 38.00 -19.02 2.06
CA ARG A 476 38.25 -20.44 1.75
C ARG A 476 37.39 -20.94 0.59
N VAL A 477 36.14 -20.50 0.54
CA VAL A 477 35.25 -20.79 -0.60
C VAL A 477 35.79 -20.13 -1.85
N SER A 478 36.22 -18.87 -1.76
CA SER A 478 36.81 -18.15 -2.91
C SER A 478 38.06 -18.87 -3.45
N ALA A 479 38.96 -19.30 -2.57
CA ALA A 479 40.15 -20.06 -2.92
C ALA A 479 39.82 -21.44 -3.54
N TYR A 480 38.78 -22.11 -3.04
CA TYR A 480 38.28 -23.36 -3.65
C TYR A 480 37.78 -23.14 -5.08
N LEU A 481 36.99 -22.09 -5.32
CA LEU A 481 36.45 -21.80 -6.65
C LEU A 481 37.56 -21.50 -7.68
N GLU A 482 38.63 -20.83 -7.25
CA GLU A 482 39.78 -20.52 -8.11
C GLU A 482 40.63 -21.76 -8.42
N SER A 483 40.85 -22.62 -7.43
CA SER A 483 41.73 -23.79 -7.54
C SER A 483 41.07 -25.01 -8.19
N ALA A 484 39.87 -25.40 -7.74
CA ALA A 484 39.20 -26.63 -8.16
C ALA A 484 38.44 -26.48 -9.48
N ARG A 485 38.06 -25.25 -9.87
CA ARG A 485 37.22 -24.95 -11.05
C ARG A 485 35.99 -25.89 -11.16
N PRO A 486 35.17 -25.96 -10.10
CA PRO A 486 34.06 -26.90 -10.00
C PRO A 486 32.97 -26.65 -11.05
N GLU A 487 32.11 -27.66 -11.27
CA GLU A 487 30.89 -27.46 -12.06
C GLU A 487 30.01 -26.38 -11.42
N THR A 488 29.55 -25.43 -12.22
CA THR A 488 28.66 -24.37 -11.76
C THR A 488 27.38 -24.34 -12.57
N VAL A 489 26.26 -24.13 -11.87
CA VAL A 489 24.94 -23.97 -12.44
C VAL A 489 24.43 -22.59 -12.06
N ARG A 490 24.07 -21.77 -13.06
CA ARG A 490 23.52 -20.44 -12.84
C ARG A 490 22.00 -20.53 -12.64
N LEU A 491 21.54 -20.10 -11.48
CA LEU A 491 20.12 -20.05 -11.10
C LEU A 491 19.72 -18.58 -10.94
N ASP A 492 19.44 -17.91 -12.05
CA ASP A 492 19.09 -16.49 -12.08
C ASP A 492 20.25 -15.60 -11.55
N ASP A 493 20.11 -15.01 -10.37
CA ASP A 493 21.12 -14.22 -9.67
C ASP A 493 22.06 -15.06 -8.78
N LEU A 494 21.66 -16.28 -8.44
CA LEU A 494 22.41 -17.23 -7.63
C LEU A 494 23.33 -18.12 -8.47
N THR A 495 24.53 -18.39 -7.96
CA THR A 495 25.44 -19.40 -8.49
C THR A 495 25.44 -20.62 -7.58
N LEU A 496 25.04 -21.77 -8.12
CA LEU A 496 25.14 -23.06 -7.45
C LEU A 496 26.41 -23.75 -7.93
N VAL A 497 27.25 -24.18 -6.99
CA VAL A 497 28.50 -24.88 -7.26
C VAL A 497 28.34 -26.31 -6.79
N LEU A 498 28.57 -27.29 -7.66
CA LEU A 498 28.54 -28.70 -7.30
C LEU A 498 29.95 -29.11 -6.83
N VAL A 499 30.03 -29.75 -5.68
CA VAL A 499 31.32 -30.06 -5.04
C VAL A 499 31.69 -31.51 -5.28
N ASP A 500 32.79 -31.72 -6.00
CA ASP A 500 33.41 -33.04 -6.21
C ASP A 500 34.49 -33.31 -5.14
N GLY A 501 34.08 -33.53 -3.89
CA GLY A 501 34.98 -33.87 -2.76
C GLY A 501 34.90 -32.92 -1.56
N PRO A 502 35.64 -33.16 -0.46
CA PRO A 502 35.61 -32.27 0.70
C PRO A 502 36.17 -30.89 0.36
N LEU A 503 35.57 -29.83 0.90
CA LEU A 503 36.17 -28.50 0.89
C LEU A 503 37.49 -28.54 1.69
N PRO A 504 38.57 -27.92 1.19
CA PRO A 504 39.89 -27.97 1.81
C PRO A 504 39.97 -27.32 3.20
#